data_AF-A0A2T7N381-F1
#
_entry.id   AF-A0A2T7N381-F1
#
_cell.length_a   1.000
_cell.length_b   1.000
_cell.length_c   1.000
_cell.angle_alpha   90.00
_cell.angle_beta   90.00
_cell.angle_gamma   90.00
#
_symmetry.space_group_name_H-M   'P 1'
#
loop_
_entity.id
_entity.type
_entity.pdbx_description
1 polymer ?
#
loop_
_entity_poly.entity_id
_entity_poly.type
_entity_poly.pdbx_seq_one_letter_code
_entity_poly.pdbx_strand_id
1 'polypeptide(L)'
;MLERLTGRSVNGTYILIIASSAGEFSELSGIAYWFLAAATGNTIIVQPLTLVQNLPRTLAHEMSHLILRDYQLPYWLEEGIVCYITGEWVGREEIILDEVKTLDYSKMDFMTYRSYSYTCWVEVSRLLRNRSFGELIAEFGEGGKRRIE
;
A
#
# COMPACT_ATOMS: atom_id res chain seq x y z
N MET A 1 -1.76 -7.40 12.43
CA MET A 1 -0.68 -7.94 11.57
C MET A 1 0.42 -6.90 11.38
N LEU A 2 0.10 -5.67 10.98
CA LEU A 2 1.08 -4.56 10.84
C LEU A 2 1.91 -4.31 12.10
N GLU A 3 1.29 -4.13 13.28
CA GLU A 3 2.03 -3.94 14.54
C GLU A 3 2.95 -5.11 14.90
N ARG A 4 2.55 -6.34 14.55
CA ARG A 4 3.39 -7.53 14.74
C ARG A 4 4.59 -7.53 13.80
N LEU A 5 4.42 -7.06 12.57
CA LEU A 5 5.50 -6.99 11.57
C LEU A 5 6.48 -5.86 11.88
N THR A 6 5.98 -4.68 12.26
CA THR A 6 6.81 -3.49 12.51
C THR A 6 7.33 -3.41 13.95
N GLY A 7 6.69 -4.13 14.89
CA GLY A 7 6.94 -3.97 16.33
C GLY A 7 6.48 -2.62 16.88
N ARG A 8 5.75 -1.82 16.10
CA ARG A 8 5.26 -0.48 16.45
C ARG A 8 3.76 -0.49 16.58
N SER A 9 3.24 0.19 17.60
CA SER A 9 1.79 0.36 17.71
C SER A 9 1.29 1.36 16.67
N VAL A 10 0.14 1.06 16.06
CA VAL A 10 -0.54 1.96 15.13
C VAL A 10 -1.38 2.93 15.95
N ASN A 11 -0.81 4.11 16.23
CA ASN A 11 -1.46 5.17 16.98
C ASN A 11 -1.55 6.44 16.13
N GLY A 12 -2.62 7.21 16.31
CA GLY A 12 -2.78 8.50 15.65
C GLY A 12 -4.23 8.87 15.40
N THR A 13 -4.43 10.10 14.92
CA THR A 13 -5.72 10.57 14.40
C THR A 13 -5.60 10.75 12.91
N TYR A 14 -6.49 10.09 12.17
CA TYR A 14 -6.58 10.15 10.73
C TYR A 14 -7.86 10.89 10.33
N ILE A 15 -7.77 11.70 9.29
CA ILE A 15 -8.92 12.34 8.66
C ILE A 15 -9.38 11.42 7.54
N LEU A 16 -10.64 10.99 7.58
CA LEU A 16 -11.26 10.21 6.51
C LEU A 16 -12.19 11.12 5.70
N ILE A 17 -11.89 11.27 4.42
CA ILE A 17 -12.76 11.96 3.46
C ILE A 17 -13.34 10.90 2.52
N ILE A 18 -14.67 10.85 2.45
CA ILE A 18 -15.38 10.00 1.49
C ILE A 18 -15.92 10.93 0.40
N ALA A 19 -15.39 10.81 -0.81
CA ALA A 19 -15.83 11.61 -1.94
C ALA A 19 -17.26 11.23 -2.35
N SER A 20 -18.03 12.20 -2.82
CA SER A 20 -19.37 12.04 -3.38
C SER A 20 -19.35 11.52 -4.82
N SER A 21 -18.21 11.63 -5.52
CA SER A 21 -18.04 11.11 -6.88
C SER A 21 -16.58 10.71 -7.16
N ALA A 22 -16.37 9.95 -8.24
CA ALA A 22 -15.03 9.61 -8.72
C ALA A 22 -14.26 10.84 -9.26
N GLY A 23 -14.97 11.86 -9.74
CA GLY A 23 -14.39 13.15 -10.13
C GLY A 23 -13.84 13.91 -8.92
N GLU A 24 -14.66 14.09 -7.88
CA GLU A 24 -14.23 14.73 -6.63
C GLU A 24 -13.08 13.94 -5.97
N PHE A 25 -13.13 12.61 -5.99
CA PHE A 25 -12.02 11.79 -5.53
C PHE A 25 -10.73 12.14 -6.27
N SER A 26 -10.75 12.18 -7.61
CA SER A 26 -9.57 12.47 -8.43
C SER A 26 -9.05 13.89 -8.17
N GLU A 27 -9.95 14.87 -8.02
CA GLU A 27 -9.60 16.26 -7.69
C GLU A 27 -8.94 16.39 -6.31
N LEU A 28 -9.51 15.76 -5.27
CA LEU A 28 -8.99 15.83 -3.90
C LEU A 28 -7.69 15.05 -3.73
N SER A 29 -7.58 13.88 -4.36
CA SER A 29 -6.44 12.98 -4.20
C SER A 29 -5.28 13.28 -5.14
N GLY A 30 -5.54 13.94 -6.27
CA GLY A 30 -4.55 14.17 -7.34
C GLY A 30 -4.15 12.90 -8.10
N ILE A 31 -4.83 11.76 -7.88
CA ILE A 31 -4.58 10.50 -8.59
C ILE A 31 -5.76 10.13 -9.47
N ALA A 32 -5.56 9.13 -10.33
CA ALA A 32 -6.56 8.73 -11.31
C ALA A 32 -7.84 8.17 -10.66
N TYR A 33 -8.99 8.43 -11.29
CA TYR A 33 -10.32 8.06 -10.79
C TYR A 33 -10.57 6.57 -10.60
N TRP A 34 -9.67 5.69 -11.05
CA TRP A 34 -9.80 4.24 -10.94
C TRP A 34 -9.17 3.67 -9.68
N PHE A 35 -8.38 4.46 -8.93
CA PHE A 35 -7.97 4.09 -7.58
C PHE A 35 -9.16 4.13 -6.62
N LEU A 36 -9.13 3.28 -5.59
CA LEU A 36 -10.20 3.20 -4.59
C LEU A 36 -10.00 4.19 -3.44
N ALA A 37 -8.75 4.49 -3.11
CA ALA A 37 -8.38 5.41 -2.06
C ALA A 37 -6.99 5.99 -2.33
N ALA A 38 -6.62 7.00 -1.55
CA ALA A 38 -5.31 7.61 -1.51
C ALA A 38 -5.02 8.11 -0.10
N ALA A 39 -3.77 7.98 0.35
CA ALA A 39 -3.32 8.54 1.61
C ALA A 39 -2.31 9.69 1.42
N THR A 40 -2.53 10.83 2.06
CA THR A 40 -1.58 11.96 2.07
C THR A 40 -1.54 12.61 3.44
N GLY A 41 -0.33 12.76 4.00
CA GLY A 41 -0.18 13.17 5.41
C GLY A 41 -0.95 12.25 6.35
N ASN A 42 -1.88 12.80 7.13
CA ASN A 42 -2.81 12.05 7.99
C ASN A 42 -4.21 11.90 7.39
N THR A 43 -4.39 12.25 6.12
CA THR A 43 -5.69 12.22 5.44
C THR A 43 -5.76 11.01 4.52
N ILE A 44 -6.85 10.26 4.63
CA ILE A 44 -7.23 9.17 3.72
C ILE A 44 -8.46 9.64 2.96
N ILE A 45 -8.34 9.70 1.63
CA ILE A 45 -9.41 10.08 0.72
C ILE A 45 -9.86 8.80 0.05
N VAL A 46 -11.17 8.55 0.05
CA VAL A 46 -11.75 7.31 -0.47
C VAL A 46 -12.82 7.66 -1.50
N GLN A 47 -12.93 6.83 -2.53
CA GLN A 47 -14.04 6.84 -3.48
C GLN A 47 -15.41 6.77 -2.77
N PRO A 48 -16.51 7.11 -3.48
CA PRO A 48 -17.86 6.86 -2.98
C PRO A 48 -18.03 5.43 -2.49
N LEU A 49 -18.72 5.25 -1.36
CA LEU A 49 -18.90 3.93 -0.75
C LEU A 49 -19.61 2.91 -1.66
N THR A 50 -20.34 3.38 -2.67
CA THR A 50 -20.93 2.53 -3.72
C THR A 50 -19.89 1.82 -4.59
N LEU A 51 -18.67 2.34 -4.67
CA LEU A 51 -17.53 1.75 -5.39
C LEU A 51 -16.56 0.99 -4.47
N VAL A 52 -16.66 1.19 -3.15
CA VAL A 52 -15.76 0.60 -2.15
C VAL A 52 -16.41 -0.62 -1.53
N GLN A 53 -16.06 -1.81 -2.04
CA GLN A 53 -16.66 -3.07 -1.59
C GLN A 53 -16.35 -3.43 -0.12
N ASN A 54 -15.20 -2.99 0.40
CA ASN A 54 -14.77 -3.31 1.76
C ASN A 54 -13.97 -2.14 2.37
N LEU A 55 -14.70 -1.16 2.92
CA LEU A 55 -14.09 0.02 3.52
C LEU A 55 -13.06 -0.31 4.62
N PRO A 56 -13.31 -1.22 5.60
CA PRO A 56 -12.29 -1.56 6.59
C PRO A 56 -10.97 -2.05 6.00
N ARG A 57 -11.02 -2.86 4.93
CA ARG A 57 -9.81 -3.33 4.24
C ARG A 57 -9.11 -2.20 3.49
N THR A 58 -9.86 -1.38 2.76
CA THR A 58 -9.30 -0.21 2.05
C THR A 58 -8.63 0.76 3.03
N LEU A 59 -9.23 1.03 4.19
CA LEU A 59 -8.60 1.86 5.21
C LEU A 59 -7.33 1.20 5.76
N ALA A 60 -7.35 -0.11 6.02
CA ALA A 60 -6.17 -0.83 6.48
C ALA A 60 -5.02 -0.79 5.46
N HIS A 61 -5.33 -0.83 4.16
CA HIS A 61 -4.37 -0.67 3.07
C HIS A 61 -3.69 0.71 3.14
N GLU A 62 -4.48 1.77 3.07
CA GLU A 62 -3.98 3.15 3.10
C GLU A 62 -3.22 3.50 4.38
N MET A 63 -3.73 3.06 5.53
CA MET A 63 -3.03 3.24 6.82
C MET A 63 -1.69 2.51 6.85
N SER A 64 -1.58 1.36 6.19
CA SER A 64 -0.31 0.62 6.13
C SER A 64 0.74 1.39 5.32
N HIS A 65 0.36 2.01 4.20
CA HIS A 65 1.26 2.93 3.47
C HIS A 65 1.74 4.07 4.36
N LEU A 66 0.83 4.73 5.11
CA LEU A 66 1.21 5.84 5.99
C LEU A 66 2.28 5.47 7.02
N ILE A 67 2.20 4.25 7.56
CA ILE A 67 3.19 3.75 8.53
C ILE A 67 4.48 3.32 7.83
N LEU A 68 4.39 2.75 6.64
CA LEU A 68 5.56 2.24 5.93
C LEU A 68 6.42 3.35 5.31
N ARG A 69 5.85 4.53 5.05
CA ARG A 69 6.56 5.71 4.53
C ARG A 69 7.81 6.08 5.34
N ASP A 70 7.80 5.86 6.65
CA ASP A 70 8.95 6.12 7.53
C ASP A 70 10.19 5.29 7.16
N TYR A 71 10.00 4.16 6.47
CA TYR A 71 11.09 3.26 6.09
C TYR A 71 11.63 3.52 4.68
N GLN A 72 10.99 4.40 3.90
CA GLN A 72 11.40 4.79 2.55
C GLN A 72 11.73 3.59 1.66
N LEU A 73 10.81 2.62 1.62
CA LEU A 73 10.97 1.41 0.83
C LEU A 73 10.75 1.68 -0.66
N PRO A 74 11.36 0.90 -1.56
CA PRO A 74 10.97 0.93 -2.96
C PRO A 74 9.50 0.51 -3.08
N TYR A 75 8.75 1.19 -3.95
CA TYR A 75 7.28 1.08 -4.00
C TYR A 75 6.77 -0.36 -4.16
N TRP A 76 7.42 -1.19 -4.99
CA TRP A 76 7.04 -2.60 -5.16
C TRP A 76 7.06 -3.38 -3.84
N LEU A 77 7.99 -3.06 -2.95
CA LEU A 77 8.15 -3.71 -1.64
C LEU A 77 7.13 -3.15 -0.66
N GLU A 78 6.93 -1.83 -0.64
CA GLU A 78 5.89 -1.19 0.17
C GLU A 78 4.50 -1.76 -0.17
N GLU A 79 4.10 -1.66 -1.44
CA GLU A 79 2.82 -2.18 -1.96
C GLU A 79 2.65 -3.67 -1.62
N GLY A 80 3.68 -4.49 -1.86
CA GLY A 80 3.62 -5.91 -1.57
C GLY A 80 3.47 -6.22 -0.08
N ILE A 81 4.10 -5.44 0.80
CA ILE A 81 3.94 -5.58 2.27
C ILE A 81 2.53 -5.15 2.68
N VAL A 82 2.01 -4.04 2.14
CA VAL A 82 0.63 -3.60 2.38
C VAL A 82 -0.35 -4.70 2.01
N CYS A 83 -0.28 -5.20 0.77
CA CYS A 83 -1.14 -6.28 0.31
C CYS A 83 -1.00 -7.57 1.13
N TYR A 84 0.21 -7.89 1.61
CA TYR A 84 0.46 -9.05 2.47
C TYR A 84 -0.26 -8.91 3.82
N ILE A 85 -0.22 -7.71 4.40
CA ILE A 85 -0.82 -7.37 5.69
C ILE A 85 -2.33 -7.36 5.62
N THR A 86 -2.90 -6.80 4.55
CA THR A 86 -4.35 -6.69 4.35
C THR A 86 -4.98 -7.95 3.80
N GLY A 87 -4.17 -8.88 3.27
CA GLY A 87 -4.63 -10.16 2.73
C GLY A 87 -5.52 -9.99 1.49
N GLU A 88 -5.31 -8.94 0.69
CA GLU A 88 -6.17 -8.57 -0.44
C GLU A 88 -6.27 -9.64 -1.53
N TRP A 89 -5.18 -10.39 -1.73
CA TRP A 89 -5.02 -11.36 -2.81
C TRP A 89 -5.21 -12.82 -2.37
N VAL A 90 -5.52 -13.07 -1.10
CA VAL A 90 -5.74 -14.44 -0.62
C VAL A 90 -6.94 -15.06 -1.37
N GLY A 91 -6.69 -16.18 -2.04
CA GLY A 91 -7.70 -16.90 -2.83
C GLY A 91 -8.04 -16.24 -4.17
N ARG A 92 -7.17 -15.33 -4.67
CA ARG A 92 -7.31 -14.68 -5.98
C ARG A 92 -6.09 -14.99 -6.84
N GLU A 93 -6.27 -14.94 -8.15
CA GLU A 93 -5.21 -15.07 -9.15
C GLU A 93 -5.30 -13.90 -10.13
N GLU A 94 -4.15 -13.34 -10.47
CA GLU A 94 -3.97 -12.33 -11.50
C GLU A 94 -2.72 -12.64 -12.32
N ILE A 95 -2.49 -11.89 -13.39
CA ILE A 95 -1.29 -12.02 -14.23
C ILE A 95 -0.06 -11.62 -13.41
N ILE A 96 0.99 -12.45 -13.45
CA ILE A 96 2.30 -12.13 -12.89
C ILE A 96 3.08 -11.34 -13.94
N LEU A 97 3.61 -10.18 -13.54
CA LEU A 97 4.44 -9.33 -14.39
C LEU A 97 5.92 -9.67 -14.19
N ASP A 98 6.69 -9.62 -15.28
CA ASP A 98 8.14 -9.71 -15.21
C ASP A 98 8.75 -8.42 -14.65
N GLU A 99 9.92 -8.54 -14.01
CA GLU A 99 10.74 -7.40 -13.56
C GLU A 99 10.00 -6.35 -12.69
N VAL A 100 9.07 -6.77 -11.83
CA VAL A 100 8.23 -5.86 -10.99
C VAL A 100 8.99 -4.76 -10.25
N LYS A 101 10.26 -5.01 -9.91
CA LYS A 101 11.13 -4.06 -9.17
C LYS A 101 11.54 -2.82 -9.98
N THR A 102 11.49 -2.90 -11.31
CA THR A 102 11.93 -1.82 -12.23
C THR A 102 10.78 -1.17 -12.96
N LEU A 103 9.55 -1.68 -12.81
CA LEU A 103 8.37 -1.13 -13.48
C LEU A 103 7.97 0.23 -12.90
N ASP A 104 7.65 1.16 -13.79
CA ASP A 104 7.11 2.49 -13.45
C ASP A 104 5.59 2.42 -13.26
N TYR A 105 5.16 2.24 -12.01
CA TYR A 105 3.75 2.13 -11.64
C TYR A 105 2.93 3.39 -11.95
N SER A 106 3.58 4.56 -12.04
CA SER A 106 2.89 5.86 -12.23
C SER A 106 2.26 6.01 -13.61
N LYS A 107 2.64 5.17 -14.57
CA LYS A 107 2.17 5.18 -15.96
C LYS A 107 1.21 4.04 -16.29
N MET A 108 0.85 3.22 -15.31
CA MET A 108 0.01 2.04 -15.53
C MET A 108 -1.47 2.41 -15.62
N ASP A 109 -2.21 1.67 -16.45
CA ASP A 109 -3.66 1.63 -16.36
C ASP A 109 -4.13 0.74 -15.19
N PHE A 110 -5.43 0.74 -14.93
CA PHE A 110 -6.03 -0.05 -13.86
C PHE A 110 -5.68 -1.54 -13.94
N MET A 111 -5.73 -2.16 -15.12
CA MET A 111 -5.54 -3.61 -15.27
C MET A 111 -4.09 -4.00 -15.04
N THR A 112 -3.17 -3.16 -15.51
CA THR A 112 -1.73 -3.33 -15.33
C THR A 112 -1.33 -3.07 -13.87
N TYR A 113 -1.86 -2.02 -13.24
CA TYR A 113 -1.62 -1.73 -11.83
C TYR A 113 -2.15 -2.85 -10.92
N ARG A 114 -3.31 -3.43 -11.26
CA ARG A 114 -3.87 -4.59 -10.56
C ARG A 114 -2.92 -5.79 -10.60
N SER A 115 -2.38 -6.09 -11.79
CA SER A 115 -1.40 -7.18 -11.99
C SER A 115 -0.06 -6.87 -11.29
N TYR A 116 0.36 -5.61 -11.29
CA TYR A 116 1.53 -5.12 -10.57
C TYR A 116 1.40 -5.35 -9.06
N SER A 117 0.29 -4.92 -8.46
CA SER A 117 0.04 -5.05 -7.02
C SER A 117 -0.02 -6.52 -6.59
N TYR A 118 -0.66 -7.37 -7.40
CA TYR A 118 -0.64 -8.83 -7.20
C TYR A 118 0.78 -9.41 -7.27
N THR A 119 1.58 -9.00 -8.27
CA THR A 119 2.97 -9.45 -8.42
C THR A 119 3.83 -9.03 -7.24
N CYS A 120 3.67 -7.79 -6.76
CA CYS A 120 4.32 -7.28 -5.54
C CYS A 120 3.97 -8.16 -4.33
N TRP A 121 2.69 -8.48 -4.15
CA TRP A 121 2.24 -9.38 -3.09
C TRP A 121 2.87 -10.77 -3.17
N VAL A 122 2.94 -11.38 -4.35
CA VAL A 122 3.58 -12.69 -4.55
C VAL A 122 5.06 -12.64 -4.14
N GLU A 123 5.81 -11.66 -4.63
CA GLU A 123 7.24 -11.53 -4.34
C GLU A 123 7.50 -11.26 -2.86
N VAL A 124 6.75 -10.36 -2.23
CA VAL A 124 6.90 -10.08 -0.80
C VAL A 124 6.49 -11.27 0.05
N SER A 125 5.40 -11.96 -0.31
CA SER A 125 4.98 -13.20 0.37
C SER A 125 6.07 -14.27 0.31
N ARG A 126 6.82 -14.35 -0.79
CA ARG A 126 7.96 -15.27 -0.92
C ARG A 126 9.13 -14.85 -0.04
N LEU A 127 9.45 -13.55 0.01
CA LEU A 127 10.53 -13.02 0.86
C LEU A 127 10.25 -13.23 2.35
N LEU A 128 9.04 -12.90 2.81
CA LEU A 128 8.64 -12.99 4.22
C LEU A 128 8.51 -14.43 4.75
N ARG A 129 8.59 -15.46 3.88
CA ARG A 129 8.69 -16.87 4.33
C ARG A 129 10.02 -17.18 4.98
N ASN A 130 11.09 -16.51 4.53
CA ASN A 130 12.46 -16.84 4.91
C ASN A 130 13.21 -15.66 5.52
N ARG A 131 12.60 -14.47 5.55
CA ARG A 131 13.20 -13.22 6.01
C ARG A 131 12.23 -12.48 6.91
N SER A 132 12.77 -11.85 7.94
CA SER A 132 12.05 -10.92 8.80
C SER A 132 11.83 -9.58 8.11
N PHE A 133 10.82 -8.83 8.55
CA PHE A 133 10.59 -7.46 8.11
C PHE A 133 11.83 -6.57 8.34
N GLY A 134 12.50 -6.72 9.49
CA GLY A 134 13.72 -5.97 9.80
C GLY A 134 14.85 -6.21 8.81
N GLU A 135 15.02 -7.44 8.31
CA GLU A 135 15.99 -7.75 7.25
C GLU A 135 15.63 -7.11 5.91
N LEU A 136 14.34 -6.97 5.60
CA LEU A 136 13.89 -6.28 4.38
C LEU A 136 14.14 -4.78 4.48
N ILE A 137 13.84 -4.16 5.63
CA ILE A 137 14.15 -2.75 5.86
C ILE A 137 15.65 -2.50 5.78
N ALA A 138 16.48 -3.37 6.37
CA ALA A 138 17.93 -3.20 6.36
C ALA A 138 18.53 -3.29 4.94
N GLU A 139 17.94 -4.09 4.05
CA GLU A 139 18.41 -4.23 2.67
C GLU A 139 17.85 -3.15 1.73
N PHE A 140 16.57 -2.81 1.86
CA PHE A 140 15.86 -1.99 0.87
C PHE A 140 15.44 -0.61 1.36
N GLY A 141 15.42 -0.36 2.67
CA GLY A 141 15.00 0.92 3.22
C GLY A 141 16.13 1.95 3.23
N GLU A 142 15.85 3.17 2.79
CA GLU A 142 16.77 4.30 2.98
C GLU A 142 16.60 4.90 4.39
N GLY A 143 17.12 4.22 5.42
CA GLY A 143 17.44 4.88 6.68
C GLY A 143 16.96 4.23 7.98
N GLY A 144 17.74 3.25 8.45
CA GLY A 144 18.03 3.06 9.87
C GLY A 144 18.95 4.15 10.46
N LYS A 145 18.77 5.43 10.08
CA LYS A 145 19.43 6.56 10.76
C LYS A 145 18.39 7.28 11.63
N ARG A 146 18.34 6.84 12.89
CA ARG A 146 17.87 7.57 14.09
C ARG A 146 17.45 9.03 13.83
N ARG A 147 16.18 9.34 14.04
CA ARG A 147 15.81 10.57 14.75
C ARG A 147 15.78 10.23 16.24
N ILE A 148 16.92 10.45 16.89
CA ILE A 148 16.91 10.81 18.31
C ILE A 148 16.71 12.33 18.28
N GLU A 149 15.53 12.78 18.71
CA GLU A 149 15.36 14.06 19.37
C GLU A 149 14.75 13.77 20.74
#